data_AF-A0A7W0KYW9-F1
#
_entry.id   AF-A0A7W0KYW9-F1
#
_cell.length_a   1.000
_cell.length_b   1.000
_cell.length_c   1.000
_cell.angle_alpha   90.00
_cell.angle_beta   90.00
_cell.angle_gamma   90.00
#
_symmetry.space_group_name_H-M   'P 1'
#
loop_
_entity.id
_entity.type
_entity.pdbx_description
1 polymer ?
#
loop_
_entity_poly.entity_id
_entity_poly.type
_entity_poly.pdbx_seq_one_letter_code
_entity_poly.pdbx_strand_id
1 'polypeptide(L)' 'MMRLDAATVLLQWATGGMAFCWFTTRRRQAGLGYGWLLRGVFAALAAGAVAAGLATDVVAVREV' A
#
# COMPACT_ATOMS: atom_id res chain seq x y z
N MET A 1 24.35 6.55 -6.11
CA MET A 1 23.03 5.93 -6.40
C MET A 1 22.20 5.91 -5.13
N MET A 2 20.89 6.18 -5.24
CA MET A 2 19.95 6.14 -4.10
C MET A 2 19.47 4.70 -3.86
N ARG A 3 19.46 4.25 -2.60
CA ARG A 3 18.99 2.92 -2.19
C ARG A 3 17.51 3.01 -1.81
N LEU A 4 16.63 2.31 -2.53
CA LEU A 4 15.23 2.16 -2.16
C LEU A 4 15.01 0.82 -1.47
N ASP A 5 14.31 0.85 -0.34
CA ASP A 5 13.80 -0.34 0.32
C ASP A 5 12.43 -0.70 -0.26
N ALA A 6 12.34 -1.82 -0.97
CA ALA A 6 11.13 -2.21 -1.69
C ALA A 6 9.93 -2.37 -0.74
N ALA A 7 10.15 -2.95 0.45
CA ALA A 7 9.08 -3.13 1.44
C ALA A 7 8.51 -1.78 1.90
N THR A 8 9.39 -0.81 2.20
CA THR A 8 8.97 0.53 2.62
C THR A 8 8.23 1.26 1.51
N VAL A 9 8.70 1.18 0.27
CA VAL A 9 8.03 1.81 -0.89
C VAL A 9 6.64 1.23 -1.10
N LEU A 10 6.51 -0.10 -1.08
CA LEU A 10 5.24 -0.79 -1.25
C LEU A 10 4.27 -0.46 -0.11
N LEU A 11 4.74 -0.44 1.14
CA LEU A 11 3.93 -0.13 2.31
C LEU A 11 3.42 1.32 2.29
N GLN A 12 4.30 2.28 1.96
CA GLN A 12 3.93 3.69 1.85
C GLN A 12 2.91 3.90 0.73
N TRP A 13 3.12 3.27 -0.42
CA TRP A 13 2.22 3.39 -1.56
C TRP A 13 0.86 2.74 -1.29
N ALA A 14 0.85 1.57 -0.65
CA ALA A 14 -0.38 0.90 -0.22
C ALA A 14 -1.17 1.76 0.78
N THR A 15 -0.51 2.29 1.81
CA THR A 15 -1.13 3.12 2.85
C THR A 15 -1.71 4.41 2.26
N GLY A 16 -0.91 5.15 1.48
CA GLY A 16 -1.35 6.39 0.84
C GLY A 16 -2.48 6.15 -0.17
N GLY A 17 -2.36 5.09 -0.96
CA GLY A 17 -3.37 4.66 -1.91
C GLY A 17 -4.70 4.29 -1.26
N MET A 18 -4.69 3.53 -0.17
CA MET A 18 -5.91 3.20 0.59
C MET A 18 -6.56 4.43 1.23
N ALA A 19 -5.75 5.33 1.80
CA ALA A 19 -6.26 6.58 2.38
C ALA A 19 -6.94 7.46 1.30
N PHE A 20 -6.33 7.57 0.12
CA PHE A 20 -6.89 8.28 -1.01
C PHE A 20 -8.13 7.58 -1.60
N CYS A 21 -8.11 6.24 -1.67
CA CYS A 21 -9.27 5.44 -2.09
C CYS A 21 -10.46 5.64 -1.14
N TRP A 22 -10.22 5.68 0.17
CA TRP A 22 -11.27 6.04 1.14
C TRP A 22 -11.77 7.47 0.89
N PHE A 23 -10.87 8.44 0.73
CA PHE A 23 -11.24 9.84 0.52
C PHE A 23 -12.18 10.02 -0.69
N THR A 24 -11.87 9.37 -1.81
CA THR A 24 -12.66 9.45 -3.04
C THR A 24 -13.96 8.63 -2.97
N THR A 25 -13.97 7.49 -2.27
CA THR A 25 -15.17 6.65 -2.15
C THR A 25 -16.15 7.11 -1.07
N ARG A 26 -15.72 7.87 -0.03
CA ARG A 26 -16.59 8.32 1.07
C ARG A 26 -17.75 9.23 0.62
N ARG A 27 -17.55 9.97 -0.48
CA ARG A 27 -18.57 10.83 -1.11
C ARG A 27 -19.03 10.27 -2.46
N ARG A 28 -18.74 9.01 -2.76
CA ARG A 28 -19.05 8.33 -4.02
C ARG A 28 -18.55 9.08 -5.27
N GLN A 29 -17.39 9.73 -5.19
CA GLN A 29 -16.78 10.34 -6.39
C GLN A 29 -16.19 9.26 -7.32
N ALA A 30 -15.67 8.19 -6.73
CA ALA A 30 -15.30 6.96 -7.43
C ALA A 30 -16.47 5.96 -7.38
N GLY A 31 -16.76 5.32 -8.52
CA GLY A 31 -17.78 4.27 -8.62
C GLY A 31 -17.44 3.05 -7.76
N LEU A 32 -18.46 2.30 -7.35
CA LEU A 32 -18.29 1.16 -6.44
C LEU A 32 -17.33 0.09 -7.00
N GLY A 33 -17.52 -0.34 -8.25
CA GLY A 33 -16.66 -1.34 -8.88
C GLY A 33 -15.20 -0.90 -8.96
N TYR A 34 -14.96 0.35 -9.36
CA TYR A 34 -13.62 0.93 -9.40
C TYR A 34 -13.00 1.06 -8.01
N GLY A 35 -13.79 1.46 -7.00
CA GLY A 35 -13.34 1.54 -5.61
C GLY A 35 -12.98 0.19 -4.99
N TRP A 36 -13.64 -0.90 -5.39
CA TRP A 36 -13.29 -2.27 -5.00
C TRP A 36 -12.03 -2.77 -5.71
N LEU A 37 -11.89 -2.47 -7.01
CA LEU A 37 -10.67 -2.78 -7.76
C LEU A 37 -9.44 -2.13 -7.11
N LEU A 38 -9.51 -0.83 -6.81
CA LEU A 38 -8.43 -0.09 -6.15
C LEU A 38 -8.07 -0.69 -4.78
N ARG A 39 -9.07 -1.07 -3.97
CA ARG A 39 -8.83 -1.76 -2.69
C ARG A 39 -8.07 -3.07 -2.88
N GLY A 40 -8.43 -3.86 -3.89
CA GLY A 40 -7.71 -5.09 -4.23
C GLY A 40 -6.25 -4.83 -4.63
N VAL A 41 -6.00 -3.82 -5.46
CA VAL A 41 -4.64 -3.45 -5.88
C VAL A 41 -3.80 -3.01 -4.69
N PHE A 42 -4.31 -2.12 -3.83
CA PHE A 42 -3.57 -1.68 -2.65
C PHE A 42 -3.41 -2.78 -1.59
N ALA A 43 -4.36 -3.72 -1.49
CA ALA A 43 -4.19 -4.91 -0.65
C ALA A 43 -3.08 -5.83 -1.17
N ALA A 44 -2.98 -6.02 -2.49
CA ALA A 44 -1.89 -6.77 -3.11
C ALA A 44 -0.53 -6.11 -2.88
N LEU A 45 -0.46 -4.78 -2.96
CA LEU A 45 0.74 -4.01 -2.65
C LEU A 45 1.15 -4.14 -1.17
N ALA A 46 0.17 -4.09 -0.25
CA ALA A 46 0.43 -4.33 1.17
C ALA A 46 0.95 -5.75 1.43
N ALA A 47 0.37 -6.77 0.79
CA ALA A 47 0.87 -8.14 0.86
C ALA A 47 2.29 -8.26 0.28
N GLY A 48 2.57 -7.57 -0.83
CA GLY A 48 3.91 -7.46 -1.41
C GLY A 48 4.91 -6.78 -0.46
N ALA A 49 4.48 -5.76 0.29
CA ALA A 49 5.31 -5.12 1.29
C ALA A 49 5.68 -6.07 2.44
N VAL A 50 4.72 -6.88 2.91
CA VAL A 50 4.96 -7.92 3.93
C VAL A 50 5.93 -8.96 3.39
N ALA A 51 5.67 -9.51 2.21
CA ALA A 51 6.55 -10.50 1.59
C ALA A 51 7.97 -9.97 1.38
N ALA A 52 8.11 -8.72 0.94
CA ALA A 52 9.40 -8.06 0.80
C ALA A 52 10.08 -7.86 2.15
N GLY A 53 9.37 -7.38 3.18
CA GLY A 53 9.94 -7.18 4.51
C GLY A 53 10.38 -8.46 5.21
N LEU A 54 9.71 -9.58 4.94
CA LEU A 54 10.13 -10.91 5.42
C LEU A 54 11.34 -11.47 4.65
N ALA A 55 11.53 -11.07 3.40
CA ALA A 55 12.62 -11.51 2.54
C ALA A 55 13.87 -10.63 2.64
N THR A 56 13.78 -9.47 3.28
CA THR A 56 14.88 -8.51 3.45
C THR A 56 15.19 -8.25 4.93
N ASP A 57 16.17 -7.39 5.19
CA ASP A 57 16.54 -7.01 6.55
C ASP A 57 15.37 -6.39 7.33
N VAL A 58 15.38 -6.70 8.63
CA VAL A 58 14.45 -6.13 9.61
C VAL A 58 14.73 -4.64 9.77
N VAL A 59 13.68 -3.83 9.65
CA VAL A 59 13.74 -2.38 9.83
C VAL A 59 12.75 -1.98 10.92
N ALA A 60 13.26 -1.69 12.11
CA ALA A 60 12.43 -1.40 13.29
C ALA A 60 11.38 -0.30 13.05
N VAL A 61 11.70 0.73 12.27
CA VAL A 61 10.77 1.83 11.94
C VAL A 61 9.59 1.38 11.05
N ARG A 62 9.75 0.32 10.26
CA ARG A 62 8.71 -0.23 9.38
C ARG A 62 7.80 -1.23 10.12
N GLU A 63 8.34 -1.89 11.14
CA GLU A 63 7.72 -3.07 11.79
C GLU A 63 6.98 -2.76 13.10
N VAL A 64 7.20 -1.58 13.69
CA VAL A 64 6.49 -1.04 14.87
C VAL A 64 5.37 -0.12 14.44
#